data_AF-A0A7C4J889-F1
#
_entry.id   AF-A0A7C4J889-F1
#
_cell.length_a   1.000
_cell.length_b   1.000
_cell.length_c   1.000
_cell.angle_alpha   90.00
_cell.angle_beta   90.00
_cell.angle_gamma   90.00
#
_symmetry.space_group_name_H-M   'P 1'
#
loop_
_entity.id
_entity.type
_entity.pdbx_description
1 polymer ?
#
loop_
_entity_poly.entity_id
_entity_poly.type
_entity_poly.pdbx_seq_one_letter_code
_entity_poly.pdbx_strand_id
1 'polypeptide(L)'
;MSDERDLATRLAPHRRAICDRVAQAWRSHAPKSTVLLSAPQRSVAVAEALTAAWFSWLDNTRDVGVIRALAEEQVRQGLIYSAASNLARAFTEAITDLIEVDEHYTATALRLTQHFTAAWLDHVAMQHELRGRIR
;
A
#
# COMPACT_ATOMS: atom_id res chain seq x y z
N MET A 1 10.68 -0.49 -20.42
CA MET A 1 9.58 -1.42 -20.09
C MET A 1 10.10 -2.78 -19.55
N SER A 2 11.30 -2.84 -18.96
CA SER A 2 11.97 -4.12 -18.59
C SER A 2 11.96 -4.37 -17.07
N ASP A 3 12.44 -3.42 -16.26
CA ASP A 3 12.73 -3.71 -14.85
C ASP A 3 11.50 -3.81 -13.92
N GLU A 4 10.43 -3.06 -14.20
CA GLU A 4 9.23 -3.04 -13.33
C GLU A 4 8.45 -4.35 -13.41
N ARG A 5 8.33 -4.91 -14.62
CA ARG A 5 7.63 -6.18 -14.88
C ARG A 5 8.47 -7.38 -14.44
N ASP A 6 9.78 -7.28 -14.60
CA ASP A 6 10.72 -8.27 -14.06
C ASP A 6 10.68 -8.29 -12.53
N LEU A 7 10.61 -7.11 -11.90
CA LEU A 7 10.43 -6.97 -10.46
C LEU A 7 9.10 -7.58 -10.00
N ALA A 8 7.99 -7.29 -10.69
CA ALA A 8 6.68 -7.86 -10.38
C ALA A 8 6.69 -9.40 -10.43
N THR A 9 7.35 -9.96 -11.44
CA THR A 9 7.51 -11.41 -11.61
C THR A 9 8.35 -12.01 -10.48
N ARG A 10 9.47 -11.36 -10.10
CA ARG A 10 10.35 -11.79 -9.01
C ARG A 10 9.67 -11.76 -7.65
N LEU A 11 8.80 -10.77 -7.42
CA LEU A 11 8.09 -10.59 -6.15
C LEU A 11 6.78 -11.37 -6.06
N ALA A 12 6.25 -11.86 -7.19
CA ALA A 12 5.01 -12.62 -7.21
C ALA A 12 4.99 -13.82 -6.23
N PRO A 13 6.07 -14.64 -6.11
CA PRO A 13 6.14 -15.72 -5.11
C PRO A 13 6.08 -15.23 -3.66
N HIS A 14 6.50 -13.99 -3.42
CA HIS A 14 6.57 -13.38 -2.09
C HIS A 14 5.31 -12.58 -1.72
N ARG A 15 4.31 -12.49 -2.60
CA ARG A 15 3.04 -11.76 -2.40
C ARG A 15 2.42 -11.99 -1.02
N ARG A 16 2.35 -13.26 -0.60
CA ARG A 16 1.74 -13.61 0.70
C ARG A 16 2.57 -13.09 1.88
N ALA A 17 3.89 -13.25 1.82
CA ALA A 17 4.81 -12.78 2.85
C ALA A 17 4.78 -11.25 2.99
N ILE A 18 4.75 -10.52 1.85
CA ILE A 18 4.56 -9.06 1.83
C ILE A 18 3.26 -8.72 2.56
N CYS A 19 2.15 -9.32 2.14
CA CYS A 19 0.85 -9.06 2.70
C CYS A 19 0.79 -9.33 4.22
N ASP A 20 1.31 -10.47 4.68
CA ASP A 20 1.28 -10.84 6.09
C ASP A 20 2.14 -9.87 6.94
N ARG A 21 3.31 -9.45 6.45
CA ARG A 21 4.16 -8.43 7.10
C ARG A 21 3.46 -7.09 7.19
N VAL A 22 2.83 -6.64 6.11
CA VAL A 22 2.08 -5.37 6.06
C VAL A 22 0.90 -5.41 7.03
N ALA A 23 0.15 -6.52 7.05
CA ALA A 23 -0.95 -6.71 7.99
C ALA A 23 -0.48 -6.71 9.45
N GLN A 24 0.67 -7.33 9.75
CA GLN A 24 1.27 -7.32 11.08
C GLN A 24 1.72 -5.92 11.49
N ALA A 25 2.48 -5.24 10.65
CA ALA A 25 2.92 -3.88 10.89
C ALA A 25 1.73 -2.93 11.09
N TRP A 26 0.66 -3.13 10.33
CA TRP A 26 -0.58 -2.40 10.49
C TRP A 26 -1.24 -2.63 11.84
N ARG A 27 -1.37 -3.89 12.28
CA ARG A 27 -1.92 -4.21 13.61
C ARG A 27 -1.11 -3.56 14.75
N SER A 28 0.20 -3.46 14.58
CA SER A 28 1.09 -2.86 15.60
C SER A 28 1.04 -1.33 15.62
N HIS A 29 0.74 -0.66 14.50
CA HIS A 29 0.85 0.80 14.36
C HIS A 29 -0.47 1.53 14.02
N ALA A 30 -1.55 0.81 13.74
CA ALA A 30 -2.84 1.41 13.44
C ALA A 30 -3.40 2.10 14.70
N PRO A 31 -3.90 3.35 14.59
CA PRO A 31 -4.52 4.03 15.71
C PRO A 31 -5.74 3.23 16.21
N LYS A 32 -5.81 2.97 17.53
CA LYS A 32 -6.98 2.31 18.17
C LYS A 32 -8.32 3.00 17.88
N SER A 33 -8.27 4.28 17.48
CA SER A 33 -9.43 5.13 17.15
C SER A 33 -9.95 4.96 15.72
N THR A 34 -9.28 4.20 14.85
CA THR A 34 -9.84 3.88 13.54
C THR A 34 -10.91 2.80 13.70
N VAL A 35 -12.18 3.22 13.64
CA VAL A 35 -13.39 2.41 13.92
C VAL A 35 -13.44 1.08 13.16
N LEU A 36 -12.71 0.96 12.05
CA LEU A 36 -12.69 -0.25 11.24
C LEU A 36 -11.54 -1.23 11.50
N LEU A 37 -10.49 -0.89 12.24
CA LEU A 37 -9.22 -1.66 12.19
C LEU A 37 -8.84 -2.37 13.50
N SER A 38 -9.71 -2.33 14.51
CA SER A 38 -9.59 -3.15 15.72
C SER A 38 -9.86 -4.64 15.47
N ALA A 39 -10.39 -5.01 14.29
CA ALA A 39 -10.64 -6.40 13.88
C ALA A 39 -9.50 -6.97 13.01
N PRO A 40 -8.80 -8.03 13.43
CA PRO A 40 -7.64 -8.59 12.73
C PRO A 40 -7.86 -8.96 11.25
N GLN A 41 -9.10 -9.31 10.88
CA GLN A 41 -9.48 -9.69 9.52
C GLN A 41 -9.48 -8.49 8.56
N ARG A 42 -9.86 -7.31 9.05
CA ARG A 42 -9.89 -6.09 8.23
C ARG A 42 -8.49 -5.57 7.93
N SER A 43 -7.55 -5.73 8.86
CA SER A 43 -6.13 -5.43 8.63
C SER A 43 -5.53 -6.28 7.50
N VAL A 44 -5.92 -7.56 7.41
CA VAL A 44 -5.49 -8.43 6.30
C VAL A 44 -6.08 -7.95 4.99
N ALA A 45 -7.40 -7.70 4.94
CA ALA A 45 -8.07 -7.25 3.73
C ALA A 45 -7.47 -5.94 3.16
N VAL A 46 -7.13 -4.99 4.05
CA VAL A 46 -6.47 -3.74 3.65
C VAL A 46 -5.06 -4.00 3.09
N ALA A 47 -4.28 -4.87 3.74
CA ALA A 47 -2.95 -5.25 3.27
C ALA A 47 -3.00 -6.00 1.93
N GLU A 48 -3.96 -6.91 1.74
CA GLU A 48 -4.19 -7.64 0.49
C GLU A 48 -4.56 -6.67 -0.64
N ALA A 49 -5.47 -5.73 -0.39
CA ALA A 49 -5.89 -4.74 -1.38
C ALA A 49 -4.73 -3.80 -1.78
N LEU A 50 -3.94 -3.32 -0.81
CA LEU A 50 -2.78 -2.48 -1.07
C LEU A 50 -1.71 -3.23 -1.88
N THR A 51 -1.41 -4.47 -1.49
CA THR A 51 -0.44 -5.32 -2.18
C THR A 51 -0.90 -5.62 -3.61
N ALA A 52 -2.18 -5.97 -3.81
CA ALA A 52 -2.75 -6.23 -5.13
C ALA A 52 -2.68 -4.99 -6.04
N ALA A 53 -3.01 -3.81 -5.49
CA ALA A 53 -2.92 -2.55 -6.23
C ALA A 53 -1.47 -2.23 -6.64
N TRP A 54 -0.51 -2.48 -5.75
CA TRP A 54 0.91 -2.27 -6.04
C TRP A 54 1.41 -3.20 -7.15
N PHE A 55 1.07 -4.49 -7.12
CA PHE A 55 1.42 -5.40 -8.21
C PHE A 55 0.76 -5.00 -9.52
N SER A 56 -0.52 -4.60 -9.49
CA SER A 56 -1.20 -4.08 -10.67
C SER A 56 -0.52 -2.83 -11.23
N TRP A 57 0.02 -1.98 -10.35
CA TRP A 57 0.78 -0.79 -10.72
C TRP A 57 2.12 -1.14 -11.41
N LEU A 58 2.82 -2.17 -10.92
CA LEU A 58 4.04 -2.69 -11.54
C LEU A 58 3.75 -3.36 -12.90
N ASP A 59 2.64 -4.09 -13.01
CA ASP A 59 2.27 -4.84 -14.21
C ASP A 59 1.76 -3.93 -15.35
N ASN A 60 1.01 -2.87 -15.01
CA ASN A 60 0.31 -2.03 -15.99
C ASN A 60 0.88 -0.61 -16.14
N THR A 61 2.09 -0.35 -15.63
CA THR A 61 2.80 0.95 -15.71
C THR A 61 1.92 2.13 -15.28
N ARG A 62 1.78 2.33 -13.96
CA ARG A 62 1.19 3.55 -13.37
C ARG A 62 -0.31 3.77 -13.64
N ASP A 63 -1.12 2.72 -13.60
CA ASP A 63 -2.59 2.88 -13.61
C ASP A 63 -3.07 3.59 -12.33
N VAL A 64 -3.23 4.92 -12.45
CA VAL A 64 -3.72 5.79 -11.37
C VAL A 64 -5.17 5.45 -11.00
N GLY A 65 -5.94 4.83 -11.89
CA GLY A 65 -7.31 4.40 -11.63
C GLY A 65 -7.38 3.38 -10.48
N VAL A 66 -6.43 2.45 -10.43
CA VAL A 66 -6.32 1.46 -9.34
C VAL A 66 -6.02 2.13 -8.00
N ILE A 67 -5.10 3.10 -7.98
CA ILE A 67 -4.76 3.84 -6.76
C ILE A 67 -5.96 4.65 -6.26
N ARG A 68 -6.63 5.34 -7.16
CA ARG A 68 -7.81 6.16 -6.82
C ARG A 68 -8.92 5.29 -6.22
N ALA A 69 -9.26 4.17 -6.87
CA ALA A 69 -10.29 3.26 -6.39
C ALA A 69 -9.95 2.67 -5.01
N LEU A 70 -8.67 2.30 -4.79
CA LEU A 70 -8.18 1.84 -3.50
C LEU A 70 -8.37 2.91 -2.41
N ALA A 71 -7.93 4.13 -2.67
CA ALA A 71 -8.03 5.24 -1.71
C ALA A 71 -9.49 5.58 -1.39
N GLU A 72 -10.37 5.63 -2.39
CA GLU A 72 -11.81 5.86 -2.22
C GLU A 72 -12.47 4.81 -1.32
N GLU A 73 -12.19 3.52 -1.58
CA GLU A 73 -12.67 2.41 -0.77
C GLU A 73 -12.18 2.53 0.67
N GLN A 74 -10.87 2.71 0.87
CA GLN A 74 -10.30 2.72 2.22
C GLN A 74 -10.75 3.93 3.04
N VAL A 75 -10.88 5.11 2.43
CA VAL A 75 -11.42 6.29 3.11
C VAL A 75 -12.91 6.08 3.42
N ARG A 76 -13.70 5.44 2.54
CA ARG A 76 -15.07 4.99 2.87
C ARG A 76 -15.12 3.99 4.01
N GLN A 77 -14.12 3.15 4.12
CA GLN A 77 -13.88 2.26 5.26
C GLN A 77 -13.23 2.98 6.46
N GLY A 78 -13.25 4.31 6.51
CA GLY A 78 -12.82 5.06 7.69
C GLY A 78 -11.30 5.08 7.93
N LEU A 79 -10.50 4.73 6.92
CA LEU A 79 -9.07 5.00 6.95
C LEU A 79 -8.86 6.52 7.07
N ILE A 80 -8.00 6.94 8.00
CA ILE A 80 -7.58 8.33 8.15
C ILE A 80 -6.16 8.50 7.64
N TYR A 81 -5.79 9.72 7.25
CA TYR A 81 -4.47 10.03 6.68
C TYR A 81 -3.29 9.58 7.56
N SER A 82 -3.32 9.83 8.87
CA SER A 82 -2.22 9.45 9.77
C SER A 82 -2.04 7.93 9.85
N ALA A 83 -3.15 7.19 9.81
CA ALA A 83 -3.10 5.75 9.67
C ALA A 83 -2.51 5.41 8.29
N ALA A 84 -3.04 5.94 7.19
CA ALA A 84 -2.53 5.64 5.85
C ALA A 84 -1.01 5.85 5.73
N SER A 85 -0.47 6.93 6.31
CA SER A 85 0.97 7.21 6.36
C SER A 85 1.77 6.12 7.08
N ASN A 86 1.28 5.62 8.22
CA ASN A 86 1.89 4.48 8.90
C ASN A 86 1.87 3.21 8.04
N LEU A 87 0.82 2.98 7.26
CA LEU A 87 0.74 1.83 6.36
C LEU A 87 1.73 1.95 5.21
N ALA A 88 1.85 3.14 4.62
CA ALA A 88 2.78 3.43 3.53
C ALA A 88 4.23 3.14 3.98
N ARG A 89 4.59 3.57 5.19
CA ARG A 89 5.90 3.27 5.78
C ARG A 89 6.10 1.77 5.97
N ALA A 90 5.16 1.10 6.62
CA ALA A 90 5.20 -0.35 6.84
C ALA A 90 5.29 -1.16 5.52
N PHE A 91 4.59 -0.72 4.49
CA PHE A 91 4.61 -1.32 3.16
C PHE A 91 5.99 -1.18 2.51
N THR A 92 6.57 0.01 2.57
CA THR A 92 7.91 0.28 2.02
C THR A 92 8.98 -0.54 2.74
N GLU A 93 8.91 -0.63 4.08
CA GLU A 93 9.79 -1.47 4.90
C GLU A 93 9.64 -2.95 4.50
N ALA A 94 8.41 -3.47 4.42
CA ALA A 94 8.16 -4.87 4.07
C ALA A 94 8.69 -5.27 2.68
N ILE A 95 8.60 -4.37 1.70
CA ILE A 95 9.16 -4.58 0.36
C ILE A 95 10.69 -4.54 0.39
N THR A 96 11.28 -3.60 1.13
CA THR A 96 12.75 -3.45 1.21
C THR A 96 13.38 -4.68 1.87
N ASP A 97 12.85 -5.14 3.01
CA ASP A 97 13.33 -6.31 3.74
C ASP A 97 13.28 -7.62 2.93
N LEU A 98 12.42 -7.70 1.92
CA LEU A 98 12.30 -8.90 1.07
C LEU A 98 13.26 -8.89 -0.11
N ILE A 99 13.84 -7.73 -0.44
CA ILE A 99 14.66 -7.53 -1.64
C ILE A 99 16.13 -7.32 -1.28
N GLU A 100 16.48 -7.17 0.00
CA GLU A 100 17.87 -7.06 0.50
C GLU A 100 18.82 -8.19 0.02
N VAL A 101 18.31 -9.27 -0.56
CA VAL A 101 19.12 -10.36 -1.13
C VAL A 101 19.63 -10.04 -2.55
N ASP A 102 19.12 -9.01 -3.23
CA ASP A 102 19.46 -8.68 -4.62
C ASP A 102 19.53 -7.15 -4.86
N GLU A 103 20.74 -6.59 -4.67
CA GLU A 103 21.03 -5.15 -4.81
C GLU A 103 20.58 -4.57 -6.17
N HIS A 104 20.51 -5.38 -7.23
CA HIS A 104 20.11 -4.95 -8.55
C HIS A 104 18.65 -4.44 -8.58
N TYR A 105 17.78 -5.01 -7.75
CA TYR A 105 16.35 -4.68 -7.71
C TYR A 105 15.94 -3.83 -6.51
N THR A 106 16.76 -3.76 -5.44
CA THR A 106 16.45 -3.01 -4.21
C THR A 106 16.14 -1.54 -4.49
N ALA A 107 17.01 -0.85 -5.22
CA ALA A 107 16.82 0.57 -5.54
C ALA A 107 15.57 0.82 -6.40
N THR A 108 15.31 -0.07 -7.37
CA THR A 108 14.15 0.01 -8.25
C THR A 108 12.86 -0.23 -7.47
N ALA A 109 12.81 -1.27 -6.63
CA ALA A 109 11.64 -1.59 -5.81
C ALA A 109 11.33 -0.50 -4.80
N LEU A 110 12.35 0.04 -4.13
CA LEU A 110 12.19 1.16 -3.20
C LEU A 110 11.58 2.37 -3.92
N ARG A 111 12.18 2.79 -5.04
CA ARG A 111 11.70 3.93 -5.82
C ARG A 111 10.26 3.76 -6.29
N LEU A 112 9.90 2.59 -6.82
CA LEU A 112 8.54 2.32 -7.31
C LEU A 112 7.53 2.26 -6.17
N THR A 113 7.91 1.68 -5.03
CA THR A 113 7.07 1.63 -3.84
C THR A 113 6.85 3.01 -3.25
N GLN A 114 7.87 3.86 -3.21
CA GLN A 114 7.75 5.25 -2.79
C GLN A 114 6.82 6.05 -3.70
N HIS A 115 6.94 5.91 -5.02
CA HIS A 115 6.01 6.57 -5.95
C HIS A 115 4.57 6.10 -5.78
N PHE A 116 4.36 4.79 -5.64
CA PHE A 116 3.03 4.22 -5.41
C PHE A 116 2.41 4.73 -4.10
N THR A 117 3.17 4.65 -3.00
CA THR A 117 2.68 5.07 -1.69
C THR A 117 2.44 6.57 -1.61
N ALA A 118 3.25 7.41 -2.26
CA ALA A 118 3.01 8.85 -2.38
C ALA A 118 1.68 9.13 -3.12
N ALA A 119 1.49 8.55 -4.30
CA ALA A 119 0.26 8.73 -5.08
C ALA A 119 -0.99 8.24 -4.32
N TRP A 120 -0.86 7.15 -3.57
CA TRP A 120 -1.93 6.65 -2.72
C TRP A 120 -2.26 7.62 -1.58
N LEU A 121 -1.25 8.14 -0.88
CA LEU A 121 -1.45 9.11 0.21
C LEU A 121 -2.09 10.41 -0.29
N ASP A 122 -1.69 10.91 -1.45
CA ASP A 122 -2.27 12.09 -2.08
C ASP A 122 -3.77 11.88 -2.36
N HIS A 123 -4.14 10.70 -2.88
CA HIS A 123 -5.55 10.38 -3.09
C HIS A 123 -6.33 10.20 -1.79
N VAL A 124 -5.73 9.61 -0.74
CA VAL A 124 -6.36 9.54 0.59
C VAL A 124 -6.64 10.95 1.13
N ALA A 125 -5.66 11.86 1.04
CA ALA A 125 -5.82 13.25 1.46
C ALA A 125 -6.95 13.95 0.67
N MET A 126 -6.94 13.83 -0.66
CA MET A 126 -7.96 14.40 -1.54
C MET A 126 -9.38 13.90 -1.17
N GLN A 127 -9.54 12.61 -0.88
CA GLN A 127 -10.83 12.05 -0.49
C GLN A 127 -11.33 12.58 0.86
N HIS A 128 -10.43 12.85 1.81
CA HIS A 128 -10.80 13.51 3.07
C HIS A 128 -11.21 14.97 2.85
N GLU A 129 -10.52 15.73 2.00
CA GLU A 129 -10.89 17.09 1.65
C GLU A 129 -12.26 17.17 1.00
N LEU A 130 -12.54 16.30 0.03
CA LEU A 130 -13.83 16.23 -0.65
C LEU A 130 -14.98 15.96 0.35
N ARG A 131 -14.76 15.09 1.33
CA ARG A 131 -15.75 14.81 2.39
C ARG A 131 -15.92 15.94 3.38
N GLY A 132 -14.86 16.71 3.65
CA GLY A 132 -14.92 17.88 4.51
C GLY A 132 -15.75 19.02 3.92
N ARG A 133 -15.84 19.12 2.58
CA ARG A 133 -16.60 20.16 1.86
C ARG A 133 -18.09 19.88 1.72
N ILE A 134 -18.55 18.66 2.01
CA ILE A 134 -19.96 18.24 1.89
C ILE A 134 -20.68 18.35 3.26
N ARG A 135 -20.02 18.91 4.29
CA ARG A 135 -20.62 19.25 5.58
C ARG A 135 -20.93 20.74 5.65
#